data_AF-A0A954KZ50-F1
#
_entry.id   AF-A0A954KZ50-F1
#
_cell.length_a   1.000
_cell.length_b   1.000
_cell.length_c   1.000
_cell.angle_alpha   90.00
_cell.angle_beta   90.00
_cell.angle_gamma   90.00
#
_symmetry.space_group_name_H-M   'P 1'
#
loop_
_entity.id
_entity.type
_entity.pdbx_description
1 polymer ?
#
loop_
_entity_poly.entity_id
_entity_poly.type
_entity_poly.pdbx_seq_one_letter_code
_entity_poly.pdbx_strand_id
1 'polypeptide(L)'
;VLPPVTLGVQLTYDDVTETGVLFSASFEFFAGRSDPAPNIRHRLGESVRRNRHIVARTTYVYDPETALDGAGNPINIIHVSSAGNSNGTFESPYAVLSQAAVDAAATPDSIILVHAGSVLDGQSIIVPEQTRLLGEGFTHTVTTQQLGDITLPRATAGTLTPVIRNSPAAGPAITLADNVEVNGLKVEQAGSTAIFGQNLLTGTTVSNMTVDGAAVGLQLTGTAGAISIDTLSVSNTTDSGIVLENGLDGSAVTLSGSVDVSNTGAHGVLMAGNSSNSSITFNGPLTVTGTAGDGISIQNNADVAEVVFNGATTISQTGGNGVFISNPDTFVSPGTPSILFNGALNISGTMLSGVATSGNDANVQIQTLSVSNWQRSAVFLDNSSGRFQIIDPLVLNNTAGSLDSVIEIRDSTERVVFGDVTIIDTSRTAGGSAVVQLFHNDTGLESITFNSLNVTSDHGIALYGEDAAPGDSKLVIGSGIISSVGSTAVYLDGVATAVELQSVSASATADGLVLHQAGQGTAFHEYFRIVGDGATAGSGGVMTGVQRGILVEGTENVSLSLMSVDSSVA
;
A
#
# COMPACT_ATOMS: atom_id res chain seq x y z
N VAL A 1 29.06 -15.48 106.27
CA VAL A 1 29.55 -16.15 105.04
C VAL A 1 29.08 -15.31 103.87
N LEU A 2 29.99 -14.75 103.08
CA LEU A 2 29.60 -13.93 101.90
C LEU A 2 29.12 -14.87 100.78
N PRO A 3 28.02 -14.56 100.08
CA PRO A 3 27.56 -15.37 98.96
C PRO A 3 28.60 -15.34 97.83
N PRO A 4 28.90 -16.47 97.18
CA PRO A 4 29.77 -16.49 96.01
C PRO A 4 29.13 -15.66 94.88
N VAL A 5 29.98 -14.91 94.19
CA VAL A 5 29.61 -14.12 93.01
C VAL A 5 30.25 -14.76 91.79
N THR A 6 29.45 -15.07 90.78
CA THR A 6 29.94 -15.47 89.47
C THR A 6 29.82 -14.30 88.53
N LEU A 7 30.95 -13.87 87.98
CA LEU A 7 31.02 -12.86 86.93
C LEU A 7 31.17 -13.56 85.59
N GLY A 8 30.38 -13.16 84.60
CA GLY A 8 30.45 -13.66 83.24
C GLY A 8 30.50 -12.51 82.26
N VAL A 9 31.48 -12.56 81.36
CA VAL A 9 31.53 -11.68 80.18
C VAL A 9 31.29 -12.55 78.96
N GLN A 10 30.36 -12.13 78.12
CA GLN A 10 30.09 -12.78 76.84
C GLN A 10 30.29 -11.77 75.72
N LEU A 11 31.16 -12.13 74.77
CA LEU A 11 31.34 -11.43 73.52
C LEU A 11 30.53 -12.16 72.45
N THR A 12 29.69 -11.44 71.72
CA THR A 12 28.97 -11.97 70.56
C THR A 12 29.24 -11.06 69.38
N TYR A 13 29.45 -11.65 68.21
CA TYR A 13 29.52 -10.91 66.95
C TYR A 13 28.43 -11.43 66.02
N ASP A 14 27.70 -10.53 65.39
CA ASP A 14 26.76 -10.83 64.31
C ASP A 14 26.83 -9.72 63.26
N ASP A 15 26.53 -10.04 62.00
CA ASP A 15 26.71 -9.13 60.87
C ASP A 15 25.73 -7.94 60.88
N VAL A 16 24.69 -7.99 61.72
CA VAL A 16 23.67 -6.91 61.81
C VAL A 16 23.96 -5.92 62.93
N THR A 17 24.43 -6.40 64.09
CA THR A 17 24.70 -5.56 65.27
C THR A 17 26.18 -5.42 65.59
N GLU A 18 27.04 -5.99 64.75
CA GLU A 18 28.49 -6.10 64.92
C GLU A 18 28.86 -6.74 66.27
N THR A 19 29.82 -6.17 67.00
CA THR A 19 30.33 -6.72 68.26
C THR A 19 29.50 -6.25 69.45
N GLY A 20 28.79 -7.16 70.10
CA GLY A 20 28.12 -6.96 71.38
C GLY A 20 28.92 -7.53 72.55
N VAL A 21 29.06 -6.75 73.62
CA VAL A 21 29.64 -7.21 74.90
C VAL A 21 28.55 -7.22 75.97
N LEU A 22 28.35 -8.36 76.62
CA LEU A 22 27.46 -8.48 77.77
C LEU A 22 28.26 -8.77 79.03
N PHE A 23 28.06 -7.95 80.05
CA PHE A 23 28.55 -8.20 81.41
C PHE A 23 27.41 -8.71 82.27
N SER A 24 27.67 -9.79 83.01
CA SER A 24 26.72 -10.37 83.95
C SER A 24 27.40 -10.66 85.28
N ALA A 25 26.68 -10.40 86.37
CA ALA A 25 27.07 -10.74 87.72
C ALA A 25 25.91 -11.48 88.37
N SER A 26 26.16 -12.70 88.84
CA SER A 26 25.18 -13.52 89.56
C SER A 26 25.64 -13.70 91.00
N PHE A 27 24.71 -13.52 91.94
CA PHE A 27 24.93 -13.72 93.37
C PHE A 27 24.13 -14.92 93.81
N GLU A 28 24.80 -15.96 94.31
CA GLU A 28 24.12 -17.17 94.78
C GLU A 28 23.99 -17.15 96.30
N PHE A 29 22.78 -16.90 96.81
CA PHE A 29 22.54 -16.68 98.23
C PHE A 29 22.35 -17.98 99.04
N PHE A 30 22.44 -19.15 98.41
CA PHE A 30 22.29 -20.44 99.08
C PHE A 30 23.44 -21.36 98.68
N ALA A 31 24.31 -21.70 99.64
CA ALA A 31 25.34 -22.72 99.44
C ALA A 31 24.68 -24.10 99.30
N GLY A 32 24.32 -24.47 98.07
CA GLY A 32 23.90 -25.82 97.73
C GLY A 32 25.04 -26.79 97.97
N ARG A 33 24.84 -27.78 98.85
CA ARG A 33 25.69 -28.97 98.87
C ARG A 33 25.69 -29.57 97.46
N SER A 34 26.83 -30.13 97.05
CA SER A 34 26.98 -30.96 95.86
C SER A 34 25.93 -32.07 95.86
N ASP A 35 24.79 -31.82 95.23
CA ASP A 35 23.74 -32.80 95.00
C ASP A 35 24.05 -33.48 93.67
N PRO A 36 24.14 -34.82 93.62
CA PRO A 36 24.23 -35.53 92.36
C PRO A 36 22.84 -35.58 91.68
N ALA A 37 22.83 -35.27 90.38
CA ALA A 37 21.71 -35.34 89.43
C ALA A 37 20.65 -34.21 89.49
N PRO A 38 20.07 -33.80 88.33
CA PRO A 38 19.47 -32.48 88.16
C PRO A 38 18.07 -32.43 88.77
N ASN A 39 17.98 -31.99 90.02
CA ASN A 39 16.71 -31.67 90.64
C ASN A 39 16.15 -30.34 90.07
N ILE A 40 14.82 -30.16 90.15
CA ILE A 40 14.14 -29.00 89.55
C ILE A 40 14.60 -27.66 90.13
N ARG A 41 15.19 -27.68 91.33
CA ARG A 41 15.77 -26.50 91.98
C ARG A 41 17.06 -26.05 91.29
N HIS A 42 17.89 -26.97 90.80
CA HIS A 42 19.06 -26.63 89.98
C HIS A 42 18.65 -25.93 88.66
N ARG A 43 17.54 -26.37 88.03
CA ARG A 43 17.01 -25.74 86.81
C ARG A 43 16.35 -24.38 87.04
N LEU A 44 15.89 -24.10 88.27
CA LEU A 44 15.31 -22.81 88.64
C LEU A 44 16.37 -21.76 89.00
N GLY A 45 17.58 -22.21 89.38
CA GLY A 45 18.74 -21.33 89.62
C GLY A 45 19.61 -21.08 88.38
N GLU A 46 19.44 -21.88 87.32
CA GLU A 46 20.20 -21.73 86.09
C GLU A 46 19.77 -20.48 85.33
N SER A 47 20.72 -19.59 85.03
CA SER A 47 20.43 -18.37 84.28
C SER A 47 19.88 -18.72 82.90
N VAL A 48 18.70 -18.18 82.55
CA VAL A 48 18.09 -18.37 81.24
C VAL A 48 18.97 -17.69 80.18
N ARG A 49 19.80 -18.48 79.49
CA ARG A 49 20.53 -18.04 78.30
C ARG A 49 19.55 -17.86 77.15
N ARG A 50 19.05 -16.64 76.94
CA ARG A 50 18.26 -16.30 75.76
C ARG A 50 19.18 -16.26 74.54
N ASN A 51 18.94 -17.16 73.59
CA ASN A 51 19.59 -17.11 72.29
C ASN A 51 19.10 -15.84 71.56
N ARG A 52 19.99 -14.88 71.28
CA ARG A 52 19.66 -13.58 70.65
C ARG A 52 19.94 -13.54 69.15
N HIS A 53 20.12 -14.67 68.49
CA HIS A 53 20.24 -14.68 67.03
C HIS A 53 18.94 -14.15 66.42
N ILE A 54 18.97 -12.90 65.95
CA ILE A 54 17.97 -12.34 65.06
C ILE A 54 18.40 -12.77 63.67
N VAL A 55 17.63 -13.66 63.04
CA VAL A 55 17.85 -13.96 61.62
C VAL A 55 17.35 -12.76 60.82
N ALA A 56 18.25 -11.84 60.46
CA ALA A 56 17.93 -10.79 59.51
C ALA A 56 17.94 -11.39 58.10
N ARG A 57 16.80 -11.32 57.41
CA ARG A 57 16.72 -11.67 55.99
C ARG A 57 17.00 -10.42 55.18
N THR A 58 18.20 -10.31 54.62
CA THR A 58 18.53 -9.26 53.66
C THR A 58 17.67 -9.49 52.42
N THR A 59 16.76 -8.56 52.15
CA THR A 59 16.00 -8.56 50.89
C THR A 59 16.66 -7.48 50.04
N TYR A 60 17.30 -7.86 48.93
CA TYR A 60 17.76 -6.88 47.95
C TYR A 60 16.52 -6.24 47.33
N VAL A 61 16.24 -5.01 47.74
CA VAL A 61 15.34 -4.12 46.99
C VAL A 61 16.24 -3.48 45.94
N TYR A 62 16.11 -3.90 44.69
CA TYR A 62 16.67 -3.14 43.59
C TYR A 62 15.95 -1.80 43.58
N ASP A 63 16.69 -0.71 43.71
CA ASP A 63 16.15 0.63 43.49
C ASP A 63 15.93 0.76 41.98
N PRO A 64 14.68 0.84 41.49
CA PRO A 64 14.43 0.89 40.07
C PRO A 64 14.92 2.23 39.54
N GLU A 65 16.03 2.22 38.81
CA GLU A 65 16.46 3.39 38.04
C GLU A 65 15.40 3.67 36.96
N THR A 66 14.93 4.92 36.90
CA THR A 66 13.92 5.32 35.91
C THR A 66 14.53 5.24 34.52
N ALA A 67 13.91 4.48 33.63
CA ALA A 67 14.35 4.40 32.24
C ALA A 67 14.20 5.77 31.58
N LEU A 68 15.29 6.27 31.00
CA LEU A 68 15.32 7.56 30.32
C LEU A 68 15.40 7.35 28.82
N ASP A 69 14.69 8.18 28.07
CA ASP A 69 14.77 8.25 26.61
C ASP A 69 16.14 8.81 26.16
N GLY A 70 16.35 8.90 24.83
CA GLY A 70 17.56 9.49 24.25
C GLY A 70 17.82 10.95 24.65
N ALA A 71 16.79 11.71 25.03
CA ALA A 71 16.86 13.11 25.45
C ALA A 71 17.04 13.29 26.98
N GLY A 72 16.94 12.22 27.76
CA GLY A 72 17.06 12.22 29.21
C GLY A 72 15.73 12.40 29.95
N ASN A 73 14.59 12.30 29.28
CA ASN A 73 13.27 12.35 29.92
C ASN A 73 12.84 10.95 30.38
N PRO A 74 12.05 10.85 31.48
CA PRO A 74 11.43 9.60 31.87
C PRO A 74 10.52 9.03 30.79
N ILE A 75 10.66 7.74 30.49
CA ILE A 75 9.75 7.04 29.59
C ILE A 75 8.47 6.72 30.37
N ASN A 76 7.36 7.35 29.96
CA ASN A 76 6.05 7.10 30.55
C ASN A 76 5.25 6.10 29.70
N ILE A 77 4.71 5.07 30.35
CA ILE A 77 3.82 4.08 29.71
C ILE A 77 2.48 4.11 30.41
N ILE A 78 1.43 4.42 29.64
CA ILE A 78 0.04 4.47 30.07
C ILE A 78 -0.63 3.21 29.54
N HIS A 79 -1.16 2.40 30.45
CA HIS A 79 -1.78 1.13 30.11
C HIS A 79 -3.28 1.28 29.89
N VAL A 80 -3.80 0.70 28.82
CA VAL A 80 -5.23 0.63 28.48
C VAL A 80 -5.65 -0.82 28.33
N SER A 81 -6.76 -1.20 28.96
CA SER A 81 -7.35 -2.54 28.80
C SER A 81 -8.86 -2.45 28.90
N SER A 82 -9.59 -3.28 28.14
CA SER A 82 -11.06 -3.33 28.28
C SER A 82 -11.51 -3.85 29.65
N ALA A 83 -10.63 -4.51 30.41
CA ALA A 83 -10.87 -4.91 31.80
C ALA A 83 -10.34 -3.88 32.83
N GLY A 84 -9.75 -2.78 32.36
CA GLY A 84 -9.26 -1.68 33.19
C GLY A 84 -10.37 -1.00 33.97
N ASN A 85 -9.99 -0.22 34.98
CA ASN A 85 -10.95 0.43 35.87
C ASN A 85 -10.42 1.70 36.56
N SER A 86 -9.23 2.20 36.22
CA SER A 86 -8.55 3.18 37.06
C SER A 86 -7.57 4.08 36.28
N ASN A 87 -6.32 4.21 36.72
CA ASN A 87 -5.44 5.37 36.57
C ASN A 87 -4.26 5.15 35.59
N GLY A 88 -4.39 4.19 34.67
CA GLY A 88 -3.40 3.98 33.60
C GLY A 88 -2.11 3.28 34.02
N THR A 89 -1.96 2.84 35.27
CA THR A 89 -0.79 2.04 35.67
C THR A 89 -0.90 0.61 35.17
N PHE A 90 0.20 -0.14 35.16
CA PHE A 90 0.20 -1.56 34.78
C PHE A 90 -0.78 -2.39 35.62
N GLU A 91 -0.83 -2.18 36.94
CA GLU A 91 -1.72 -2.90 37.84
C GLU A 91 -3.18 -2.42 37.76
N SER A 92 -3.42 -1.27 37.13
CA SER A 92 -4.71 -0.56 37.16
C SER A 92 -4.92 0.26 35.88
N PRO A 93 -5.01 -0.40 34.71
CA PRO A 93 -5.09 0.29 33.42
C PRO A 93 -6.39 1.08 33.25
N TYR A 94 -6.37 2.04 32.33
CA TYR A 94 -7.57 2.75 31.88
C TYR A 94 -8.49 1.82 31.09
N ALA A 95 -9.81 1.96 31.29
CA ALA A 95 -10.84 1.27 30.51
C ALA A 95 -11.20 2.02 29.21
N VAL A 96 -10.85 3.31 29.14
CA VAL A 96 -11.32 4.25 28.12
C VAL A 96 -10.12 4.95 27.48
N LEU A 97 -10.01 4.89 26.16
CA LEU A 97 -8.92 5.50 25.40
C LEU A 97 -8.83 7.01 25.59
N SER A 98 -9.96 7.71 25.60
CA SER A 98 -9.99 9.15 25.75
C SER A 98 -9.50 9.62 27.12
N GLN A 99 -9.55 8.77 28.16
CA GLN A 99 -8.96 9.07 29.47
C GLN A 99 -7.44 8.95 29.42
N ALA A 100 -6.92 7.90 28.78
CA ALA A 100 -5.49 7.72 28.59
C ALA A 100 -4.87 8.86 27.75
N ALA A 101 -5.57 9.33 26.72
CA ALA A 101 -5.11 10.42 25.86
C ALA A 101 -5.03 11.78 26.56
N VAL A 102 -5.75 12.00 27.66
CA VAL A 102 -5.73 13.27 28.42
C VAL A 102 -5.06 13.12 29.78
N ASP A 103 -4.41 11.98 30.04
CA ASP A 103 -3.66 11.76 31.26
C ASP A 103 -2.48 12.74 31.35
N ALA A 104 -2.17 13.21 32.56
CA ALA A 104 -1.04 14.12 32.76
C ALA A 104 0.32 13.49 32.42
N ALA A 105 0.42 12.17 32.40
CA ALA A 105 1.59 11.39 31.96
C ALA A 105 1.65 11.22 30.43
N ALA A 106 0.61 11.60 29.68
CA ALA A 106 0.57 11.56 28.21
C ALA A 106 1.32 12.77 27.62
N THR A 107 2.59 12.90 28.00
CA THR A 107 3.51 13.93 27.52
C THR A 107 4.16 13.51 26.20
N PRO A 108 4.85 14.41 25.49
CA PRO A 108 5.74 14.01 24.40
C PRO A 108 6.65 12.84 24.79
N ASP A 109 6.89 11.95 23.83
CA ASP A 109 7.64 10.69 23.92
C ASP A 109 7.00 9.60 24.81
N SER A 110 5.78 9.83 25.33
CA SER A 110 5.03 8.81 26.07
C SER A 110 4.41 7.73 25.18
N ILE A 111 4.09 6.60 25.81
CA ILE A 111 3.51 5.42 25.16
C ILE A 111 2.14 5.14 25.78
N ILE A 112 1.10 5.11 24.95
CA ILE A 112 -0.21 4.55 25.30
C ILE A 112 -0.24 3.11 24.81
N LEU A 113 -0.11 2.15 25.74
CA LEU A 113 -0.06 0.71 25.45
C LEU A 113 -1.43 0.06 25.69
N VAL A 114 -2.06 -0.40 24.62
CA VAL A 114 -3.34 -1.11 24.66
C VAL A 114 -3.09 -2.61 24.78
N HIS A 115 -3.57 -3.22 25.87
CA HIS A 115 -3.33 -4.62 26.19
C HIS A 115 -3.99 -5.60 25.22
N ALA A 116 -3.36 -6.75 25.03
CA ALA A 116 -3.77 -7.77 24.06
C ALA A 116 -5.16 -8.31 24.38
N GLY A 117 -5.95 -8.58 23.34
CA GLY A 117 -7.32 -9.08 23.47
C GLY A 117 -8.33 -8.06 24.03
N SER A 118 -7.92 -6.81 24.27
CA SER A 118 -8.85 -5.75 24.66
C SER A 118 -9.84 -5.44 23.54
N VAL A 119 -11.10 -5.27 23.90
CA VAL A 119 -12.16 -4.80 23.00
C VAL A 119 -12.72 -3.50 23.55
N LEU A 120 -12.42 -2.41 22.88
CA LEU A 120 -12.76 -1.04 23.28
C LEU A 120 -13.99 -0.60 22.46
N ASP A 121 -15.16 -1.02 22.92
CA ASP A 121 -16.44 -0.85 22.22
C ASP A 121 -17.03 0.56 22.42
N GLY A 122 -17.46 1.21 21.35
CA GLY A 122 -18.03 2.55 21.40
C GLY A 122 -17.00 3.67 21.61
N GLN A 123 -15.71 3.38 21.47
CA GLN A 123 -14.63 4.31 21.80
C GLN A 123 -13.95 4.88 20.55
N SER A 124 -13.31 6.02 20.74
CA SER A 124 -12.37 6.63 19.79
C SER A 124 -11.22 7.30 20.55
N ILE A 125 -10.16 7.65 19.84
CA ILE A 125 -9.00 8.35 20.39
C ILE A 125 -8.51 9.45 19.46
N ILE A 126 -8.19 10.59 20.03
CA ILE A 126 -7.30 11.59 19.41
C ILE A 126 -5.94 11.34 20.04
N VAL A 127 -4.98 10.87 19.24
CA VAL A 127 -3.65 10.52 19.74
C VAL A 127 -2.93 11.83 20.07
N PRO A 128 -2.41 12.02 21.30
CA PRO A 128 -1.67 13.23 21.64
C PRO A 128 -0.42 13.39 20.78
N GLU A 129 -0.05 14.63 20.46
CA GLU A 129 1.16 14.93 19.67
C GLU A 129 2.41 14.31 20.29
N GLN A 130 3.33 13.85 19.44
CA GLN A 130 4.60 13.27 19.87
C GLN A 130 4.44 12.02 20.77
N THR A 131 3.34 11.28 20.68
CA THR A 131 3.13 10.05 21.46
C THR A 131 2.98 8.81 20.60
N ARG A 132 3.10 7.65 21.25
CA ARG A 132 3.00 6.33 20.59
C ARG A 132 1.77 5.59 21.11
N LEU A 133 0.80 5.31 20.24
CA LEU A 133 -0.33 4.42 20.51
C LEU A 133 0.00 3.01 20.01
N LEU A 134 0.32 2.11 20.94
CA LEU A 134 0.81 0.77 20.63
C LEU A 134 -0.19 -0.28 21.09
N GLY A 135 -0.54 -1.21 20.21
CA GLY A 135 -1.29 -2.41 20.56
C GLY A 135 -0.38 -3.57 20.92
N GLU A 136 -0.67 -4.22 22.04
CA GLU A 136 0.03 -5.41 22.49
C GLU A 136 -0.41 -6.61 21.63
N GLY A 137 0.52 -7.14 20.85
CA GLY A 137 0.26 -8.13 19.79
C GLY A 137 1.46 -8.24 18.84
N PHE A 138 2.21 -7.14 18.74
CA PHE A 138 3.49 -7.03 18.07
C PHE A 138 4.63 -6.80 19.08
N THR A 139 5.86 -6.98 18.62
CA THR A 139 7.05 -6.68 19.41
C THR A 139 7.38 -5.20 19.24
N HIS A 140 7.39 -4.47 20.35
CA HIS A 140 7.71 -3.04 20.37
C HIS A 140 9.04 -2.83 21.07
N THR A 141 9.85 -1.89 20.61
CA THR A 141 11.10 -1.49 21.26
C THR A 141 11.04 -0.04 21.72
N VAL A 142 11.82 0.27 22.75
CA VAL A 142 12.08 1.62 23.23
C VAL A 142 13.58 1.75 23.43
N THR A 143 14.16 2.79 22.85
CA THR A 143 15.57 3.12 23.06
C THR A 143 15.72 3.85 24.38
N THR A 144 16.57 3.32 25.25
CA THR A 144 16.90 3.91 26.55
C THR A 144 18.34 4.36 26.61
N GLN A 145 18.63 5.45 27.34
CA GLN A 145 20.00 5.91 27.56
C GLN A 145 20.85 4.89 28.30
N GLN A 146 20.26 4.15 29.24
CA GLN A 146 21.00 3.24 30.11
C GLN A 146 21.29 1.88 29.48
N LEU A 147 20.34 1.31 28.73
CA LEU A 147 20.38 -0.09 28.27
C LEU A 147 20.32 -0.24 26.75
N GLY A 148 20.25 0.86 26.00
CA GLY A 148 19.98 0.83 24.56
C GLY A 148 18.55 0.38 24.27
N ASP A 149 18.34 -0.35 23.18
CA ASP A 149 17.01 -0.80 22.78
C ASP A 149 16.49 -1.91 23.69
N ILE A 150 15.40 -1.63 24.40
CA ILE A 150 14.68 -2.59 25.24
C ILE A 150 13.39 -2.97 24.53
N THR A 151 13.10 -4.27 24.44
CA THR A 151 11.79 -4.76 24.00
C THR A 151 10.78 -4.60 25.13
N LEU A 152 9.63 -3.97 24.84
CA LEU A 152 8.55 -3.85 25.81
C LEU A 152 8.05 -5.25 26.22
N PRO A 153 7.80 -5.48 27.52
CA PRO A 153 7.19 -6.73 27.97
C PRO A 153 5.88 -6.97 27.24
N ARG A 154 5.70 -8.21 26.77
CA ARG A 154 4.47 -8.67 26.15
C ARG A 154 3.76 -9.64 27.09
N ALA A 155 2.43 -9.64 27.06
CA ALA A 155 1.61 -10.57 27.77
C ALA A 155 2.05 -12.00 27.47
N THR A 156 2.35 -12.75 28.53
CA THR A 156 2.70 -14.18 28.43
C THR A 156 1.49 -15.04 28.05
N ALA A 157 0.27 -14.48 28.09
CA ALA A 157 -0.96 -15.09 27.62
C ALA A 157 -1.74 -14.11 26.72
N GLY A 158 -1.94 -14.49 25.46
CA GLY A 158 -2.68 -13.70 24.46
C GLY A 158 -1.75 -13.04 23.44
N THR A 159 -2.04 -13.27 22.17
CA THR A 159 -1.37 -12.63 21.01
C THR A 159 -2.40 -11.90 20.14
N LEU A 160 -3.62 -11.74 20.66
CA LEU A 160 -4.73 -11.18 19.92
C LEU A 160 -4.57 -9.66 19.89
N THR A 161 -4.51 -9.12 18.68
CA THR A 161 -4.45 -7.68 18.44
C THR A 161 -5.62 -6.99 19.15
N PRO A 162 -5.37 -5.91 19.92
CA PRO A 162 -6.43 -5.12 20.54
C PRO A 162 -7.34 -4.49 19.47
N VAL A 163 -8.62 -4.37 19.80
CA VAL A 163 -9.66 -3.92 18.88
C VAL A 163 -10.36 -2.67 19.41
N ILE A 164 -10.44 -1.64 18.57
CA ILE A 164 -11.38 -0.52 18.73
C ILE A 164 -12.62 -0.87 17.91
N ARG A 165 -13.78 -1.04 18.55
CA ARG A 165 -15.00 -1.52 17.87
C ARG A 165 -16.12 -0.50 17.99
N ASN A 166 -16.96 -0.40 16.95
CA ASN A 166 -18.19 0.40 16.96
C ASN A 166 -17.91 1.87 17.35
N SER A 167 -16.85 2.47 16.81
CA SER A 167 -16.50 3.86 17.14
C SER A 167 -17.66 4.82 16.79
N PRO A 168 -17.81 5.94 17.50
CA PRO A 168 -18.96 6.83 17.33
C PRO A 168 -19.14 7.31 15.89
N ALA A 169 -20.38 7.32 15.38
CA ALA A 169 -20.68 7.77 14.01
C ALA A 169 -20.31 9.23 13.72
N ALA A 170 -20.17 10.06 14.76
CA ALA A 170 -19.85 11.47 14.64
C ALA A 170 -18.35 11.76 14.44
N GLY A 171 -17.47 10.75 14.37
CA GLY A 171 -16.05 11.00 14.16
C GLY A 171 -15.21 9.75 13.91
N PRO A 172 -13.89 9.93 13.68
CA PRO A 172 -12.99 8.83 13.41
C PRO A 172 -12.77 7.90 14.61
N ALA A 173 -12.38 6.65 14.38
CA ALA A 173 -11.95 5.77 15.47
C ALA A 173 -10.58 6.20 16.03
N ILE A 174 -9.64 6.56 15.16
CA ILE A 174 -8.32 7.09 15.50
C ILE A 174 -8.12 8.40 14.74
N THR A 175 -7.88 9.49 15.47
CA THR A 175 -7.42 10.77 14.92
C THR A 175 -5.94 10.94 15.21
N LEU A 176 -5.16 11.07 14.13
CA LEU A 176 -3.73 11.30 14.17
C LEU A 176 -3.43 12.75 14.52
N ALA A 177 -2.37 12.97 15.29
CA ALA A 177 -1.77 14.28 15.52
C ALA A 177 -0.33 14.28 15.02
N ASP A 178 0.38 15.38 15.22
CA ASP A 178 1.76 15.53 14.79
C ASP A 178 2.74 14.60 15.54
N ASN A 179 3.71 14.03 14.81
CA ASN A 179 4.80 13.21 15.36
C ASN A 179 4.33 11.95 16.13
N VAL A 180 3.20 11.37 15.74
CA VAL A 180 2.66 10.17 16.43
C VAL A 180 3.08 8.86 15.76
N GLU A 181 3.13 7.79 16.55
CA GLU A 181 3.18 6.41 16.06
C GLU A 181 1.88 5.69 16.45
N VAL A 182 1.20 5.06 15.50
CA VAL A 182 0.07 4.17 15.75
C VAL A 182 0.43 2.79 15.22
N ASN A 183 0.47 1.78 16.08
CA ASN A 183 0.99 0.47 15.69
C ASN A 183 0.22 -0.69 16.31
N GLY A 184 -0.15 -1.68 15.51
CA GLY A 184 -0.57 -3.00 16.01
C GLY A 184 -1.97 -3.04 16.60
N LEU A 185 -2.92 -2.33 15.98
CA LEU A 185 -4.32 -2.26 16.40
C LEU A 185 -5.26 -2.71 15.28
N LYS A 186 -6.44 -3.21 15.68
CA LYS A 186 -7.56 -3.45 14.77
C LYS A 186 -8.67 -2.42 15.02
N VAL A 187 -9.27 -1.90 13.97
CA VAL A 187 -10.51 -1.11 14.01
C VAL A 187 -11.62 -1.89 13.34
N GLU A 188 -12.73 -2.09 14.04
CA GLU A 188 -13.92 -2.81 13.54
C GLU A 188 -15.17 -1.93 13.60
N GLN A 189 -15.95 -1.91 12.51
CA GLN A 189 -17.25 -1.24 12.46
C GLN A 189 -17.18 0.24 12.90
N ALA A 190 -16.19 0.97 12.40
CA ALA A 190 -16.08 2.40 12.66
C ALA A 190 -17.29 3.14 12.08
N GLY A 191 -17.92 4.00 12.87
CA GLY A 191 -19.11 4.73 12.42
C GLY A 191 -18.84 5.80 11.34
N SER A 192 -17.57 6.11 11.09
CA SER A 192 -17.08 7.03 10.05
C SER A 192 -15.71 6.53 9.56
N THR A 193 -14.70 7.39 9.45
CA THR A 193 -13.32 7.01 9.09
C THR A 193 -12.64 6.18 10.19
N ALA A 194 -11.94 5.10 9.87
CA ALA A 194 -11.20 4.35 10.89
C ALA A 194 -9.93 5.08 11.34
N ILE A 195 -9.09 5.52 10.42
CA ILE A 195 -7.86 6.28 10.70
C ILE A 195 -7.90 7.60 9.95
N PHE A 196 -7.83 8.72 10.67
CA PHE A 196 -7.97 10.05 10.10
C PHE A 196 -6.79 10.94 10.48
N GLY A 197 -6.13 11.53 9.50
CA GLY A 197 -5.11 12.56 9.68
C GLY A 197 -5.49 13.82 8.91
N GLN A 198 -5.45 14.97 9.58
CA GLN A 198 -5.75 16.25 8.94
C GLN A 198 -4.73 17.31 9.36
N ASN A 199 -4.23 18.06 8.38
CA ASN A 199 -3.30 19.18 8.60
C ASN A 199 -2.07 18.79 9.42
N LEU A 200 -1.57 17.55 9.23
CA LEU A 200 -0.36 17.09 9.92
C LEU A 200 0.84 17.84 9.36
N LEU A 201 1.66 18.45 10.21
CA LEU A 201 2.80 19.28 9.84
C LEU A 201 4.14 18.54 9.98
N THR A 202 4.16 17.45 10.74
CA THR A 202 5.38 16.69 11.06
C THR A 202 5.18 15.18 10.84
N GLY A 203 6.24 14.40 11.08
CA GLY A 203 6.27 12.96 10.84
C GLY A 203 5.07 12.23 11.44
N THR A 204 4.50 11.20 10.83
CA THR A 204 3.55 10.31 11.52
C THR A 204 3.70 8.92 10.97
N THR A 205 3.69 7.92 11.85
CA THR A 205 3.83 6.51 11.46
C THR A 205 2.56 5.74 11.81
N VAL A 206 2.04 4.96 10.85
CA VAL A 206 0.91 4.05 11.05
C VAL A 206 1.32 2.66 10.60
N SER A 207 1.32 1.67 11.50
CA SER A 207 1.88 0.36 11.17
C SER A 207 1.06 -0.81 11.70
N ASN A 208 1.11 -1.94 11.01
CA ASN A 208 0.46 -3.19 11.40
C ASN A 208 -1.03 -3.01 11.75
N MET A 209 -1.73 -2.23 10.93
CA MET A 209 -3.13 -1.87 11.16
C MET A 209 -4.07 -2.76 10.36
N THR A 210 -5.20 -3.11 10.96
CA THR A 210 -6.31 -3.79 10.28
C THR A 210 -7.59 -3.01 10.48
N VAL A 211 -8.30 -2.71 9.40
CA VAL A 211 -9.60 -2.04 9.40
C VAL A 211 -10.63 -2.97 8.74
N ASP A 212 -11.76 -3.17 9.41
CA ASP A 212 -12.86 -4.02 8.93
C ASP A 212 -14.21 -3.38 9.26
N GLY A 213 -14.88 -2.84 8.24
CA GLY A 213 -16.13 -2.10 8.40
C GLY A 213 -15.87 -0.66 8.83
N ALA A 214 -15.84 0.27 7.89
CA ALA A 214 -15.76 1.71 8.14
C ALA A 214 -16.43 2.47 6.99
N ALA A 215 -16.67 3.78 7.14
CA ALA A 215 -16.99 4.59 5.95
C ALA A 215 -15.77 4.67 5.04
N VAL A 216 -14.66 5.16 5.58
CA VAL A 216 -13.35 5.21 4.93
C VAL A 216 -12.32 4.50 5.82
N GLY A 217 -11.41 3.74 5.24
CA GLY A 217 -10.39 3.01 6.02
C GLY A 217 -9.32 3.95 6.58
N LEU A 218 -8.57 4.59 5.68
CA LEU A 218 -7.58 5.61 6.00
C LEU A 218 -7.88 6.87 5.19
N GLN A 219 -7.90 8.03 5.85
CA GLN A 219 -8.02 9.32 5.18
C GLN A 219 -6.95 10.29 5.69
N LEU A 220 -6.19 10.85 4.75
CA LEU A 220 -5.23 11.92 5.00
C LEU A 220 -5.62 13.13 4.18
N THR A 221 -5.73 14.30 4.83
CA THR A 221 -6.15 15.53 4.16
C THR A 221 -5.38 16.77 4.62
N GLY A 222 -4.95 17.62 3.68
CA GLY A 222 -4.25 18.87 4.00
C GLY A 222 -2.90 18.69 4.72
N THR A 223 -2.32 17.49 4.69
CA THR A 223 -1.08 17.16 5.41
C THR A 223 0.14 17.71 4.68
N ALA A 224 1.05 18.35 5.41
CA ALA A 224 2.37 18.81 4.92
C ALA A 224 3.54 17.98 5.49
N GLY A 225 3.33 17.29 6.61
CA GLY A 225 4.30 16.40 7.24
C GLY A 225 4.51 15.09 6.48
N ALA A 226 5.67 14.45 6.67
CA ALA A 226 5.93 13.13 6.10
C ALA A 226 5.11 12.05 6.83
N ILE A 227 4.41 11.20 6.10
CA ILE A 227 3.60 10.12 6.66
C ILE A 227 4.18 8.79 6.20
N SER A 228 4.49 7.91 7.16
CA SER A 228 4.93 6.54 6.90
C SER A 228 3.83 5.57 7.28
N ILE A 229 3.46 4.69 6.36
CA ILE A 229 2.51 3.61 6.60
C ILE A 229 3.23 2.29 6.35
N ASP A 230 3.23 1.39 7.32
CA ASP A 230 3.87 0.07 7.19
C ASP A 230 2.89 -1.05 7.51
N THR A 231 2.47 -1.77 6.49
CA THR A 231 1.47 -2.85 6.59
C THR A 231 0.09 -2.34 7.02
N LEU A 232 -0.84 -2.29 6.06
CA LEU A 232 -2.20 -1.83 6.28
C LEU A 232 -3.18 -2.75 5.54
N SER A 233 -4.14 -3.30 6.26
CA SER A 233 -5.27 -4.02 5.67
C SER A 233 -6.56 -3.25 5.91
N VAL A 234 -7.31 -2.97 4.85
CA VAL A 234 -8.61 -2.30 4.88
C VAL A 234 -9.64 -3.17 4.18
N SER A 235 -10.76 -3.43 4.83
CA SER A 235 -11.83 -4.26 4.29
C SER A 235 -13.22 -3.73 4.63
N ASN A 236 -14.16 -4.02 3.74
CA ASN A 236 -15.60 -3.80 3.95
C ASN A 236 -15.95 -2.32 4.22
N THR A 237 -15.36 -1.39 3.48
CA THR A 237 -15.68 0.04 3.61
C THR A 237 -16.94 0.40 2.82
N THR A 238 -17.79 1.28 3.32
CA THR A 238 -18.99 1.72 2.59
C THR A 238 -18.69 2.80 1.55
N ASP A 239 -17.55 3.47 1.67
CA ASP A 239 -16.98 4.40 0.70
C ASP A 239 -15.58 3.86 0.30
N SER A 240 -14.55 4.70 0.27
CA SER A 240 -13.23 4.36 -0.24
C SER A 240 -12.34 3.69 0.81
N GLY A 241 -11.42 2.84 0.37
CA GLY A 241 -10.48 2.17 1.27
C GLY A 241 -9.44 3.12 1.85
N ILE A 242 -8.66 3.75 0.97
CA ILE A 242 -7.64 4.75 1.30
C ILE A 242 -7.93 6.03 0.53
N VAL A 243 -7.90 7.17 1.21
CA VAL A 243 -8.13 8.51 0.64
C VAL A 243 -6.96 9.42 1.00
N LEU A 244 -6.31 9.98 -0.02
CA LEU A 244 -5.17 10.90 0.09
C LEU A 244 -5.52 12.17 -0.68
N GLU A 245 -5.98 13.22 0.01
CA GLU A 245 -6.67 14.33 -0.67
C GLU A 245 -6.45 15.76 -0.15
N ASN A 246 -6.83 16.73 -0.98
CA ASN A 246 -6.99 18.15 -0.64
C ASN A 246 -5.74 18.79 -0.05
N GLY A 247 -4.68 18.88 -0.85
CA GLY A 247 -3.51 19.71 -0.55
C GLY A 247 -2.50 19.04 0.38
N LEU A 248 -1.96 17.88 -0.04
CA LEU A 248 -0.81 17.21 0.56
C LEU A 248 0.52 18.01 0.43
N ASP A 249 0.50 19.31 0.71
CA ASP A 249 1.51 20.30 0.28
C ASP A 249 2.90 20.09 0.85
N GLY A 250 3.83 19.68 -0.02
CA GLY A 250 5.19 19.29 0.36
C GLY A 250 5.28 18.01 1.20
N SER A 251 4.17 17.30 1.40
CA SER A 251 4.16 16.05 2.17
C SER A 251 4.68 14.88 1.33
N ALA A 252 5.32 13.94 2.04
CA ALA A 252 5.69 12.65 1.50
C ALA A 252 4.91 11.56 2.24
N VAL A 253 3.94 10.95 1.56
CA VAL A 253 3.19 9.79 2.06
C VAL A 253 3.84 8.53 1.49
N THR A 254 4.46 7.73 2.36
CA THR A 254 5.16 6.49 1.98
C THR A 254 4.50 5.27 2.60
N LEU A 255 4.02 4.35 1.76
CA LEU A 255 3.47 3.06 2.16
C LEU A 255 4.54 1.98 1.92
N SER A 256 5.24 1.60 2.98
CA SER A 256 6.45 0.76 2.91
C SER A 256 6.16 -0.74 2.91
N GLY A 257 5.18 -1.18 3.71
CA GLY A 257 4.75 -2.57 3.81
C GLY A 257 3.65 -2.94 2.82
N SER A 258 3.09 -4.14 2.97
CA SER A 258 1.97 -4.59 2.15
C SER A 258 0.70 -3.80 2.44
N VAL A 259 -0.02 -3.38 1.41
CA VAL A 259 -1.30 -2.69 1.53
C VAL A 259 -2.36 -3.54 0.85
N ASP A 260 -3.34 -4.00 1.63
CA ASP A 260 -4.45 -4.82 1.12
C ASP A 260 -5.77 -4.10 1.33
N VAL A 261 -6.44 -3.72 0.26
CA VAL A 261 -7.75 -3.06 0.26
C VAL A 261 -8.80 -3.97 -0.39
N SER A 262 -9.91 -4.22 0.30
CA SER A 262 -10.96 -5.10 -0.21
C SER A 262 -12.39 -4.66 0.10
N ASN A 263 -13.33 -5.02 -0.77
CA ASN A 263 -14.78 -4.82 -0.58
C ASN A 263 -15.13 -3.35 -0.26
N THR A 264 -14.74 -2.41 -1.11
CA THR A 264 -15.00 -0.98 -0.90
C THR A 264 -16.24 -0.52 -1.67
N GLY A 265 -17.02 0.38 -1.07
CA GLY A 265 -18.25 0.92 -1.67
C GLY A 265 -18.02 2.03 -2.69
N ALA A 266 -16.81 2.55 -2.79
CA ALA A 266 -16.38 3.45 -3.85
C ALA A 266 -15.01 3.01 -4.40
N HIS A 267 -13.94 3.78 -4.16
CA HIS A 267 -12.61 3.48 -4.70
C HIS A 267 -11.81 2.56 -3.77
N GLY A 268 -10.87 1.79 -4.30
CA GLY A 268 -9.87 1.12 -3.46
C GLY A 268 -8.92 2.14 -2.85
N VAL A 269 -8.22 2.86 -3.73
CA VAL A 269 -7.34 3.98 -3.37
C VAL A 269 -7.78 5.23 -4.16
N LEU A 270 -8.05 6.32 -3.46
CA LEU A 270 -8.34 7.62 -4.04
C LEU A 270 -7.22 8.61 -3.70
N MET A 271 -6.67 9.25 -4.72
CA MET A 271 -5.67 10.31 -4.61
C MET A 271 -6.20 11.54 -5.34
N ALA A 272 -6.70 12.53 -4.62
CA ALA A 272 -7.47 13.63 -5.21
C ALA A 272 -7.10 15.04 -4.73
N GLY A 273 -6.91 16.00 -5.63
CA GLY A 273 -6.74 17.40 -5.22
C GLY A 273 -5.44 17.69 -4.44
N ASN A 274 -4.40 16.88 -4.66
CA ASN A 274 -3.10 17.07 -4.02
C ASN A 274 -2.31 18.20 -4.70
N SER A 275 -1.57 18.99 -3.93
CA SER A 275 -0.82 20.12 -4.49
C SER A 275 0.47 19.67 -5.16
N SER A 276 1.05 20.58 -5.95
CA SER A 276 2.40 20.45 -6.48
C SER A 276 3.40 20.23 -5.33
N ASN A 277 4.34 19.31 -5.51
CA ASN A 277 5.37 18.87 -4.55
C ASN A 277 4.93 17.83 -3.52
N SER A 278 3.69 17.35 -3.58
CA SER A 278 3.31 16.15 -2.83
C SER A 278 3.96 14.90 -3.45
N SER A 279 4.33 13.92 -2.62
CA SER A 279 4.75 12.61 -3.11
C SER A 279 4.00 11.49 -2.39
N ILE A 280 3.48 10.55 -3.17
CA ILE A 280 2.74 9.38 -2.69
C ILE A 280 3.44 8.15 -3.25
N THR A 281 4.07 7.37 -2.38
CA THR A 281 4.90 6.23 -2.79
C THR A 281 4.43 4.95 -2.14
N PHE A 282 4.13 3.92 -2.93
CA PHE A 282 3.88 2.54 -2.50
C PHE A 282 5.14 1.70 -2.76
N ASN A 283 5.94 1.49 -1.71
CA ASN A 283 7.16 0.67 -1.79
C ASN A 283 6.86 -0.83 -1.65
N GLY A 284 5.86 -1.19 -0.84
CA GLY A 284 5.39 -2.56 -0.71
C GLY A 284 4.33 -2.94 -1.76
N PRO A 285 3.93 -4.21 -1.82
CA PRO A 285 2.87 -4.65 -2.72
C PRO A 285 1.53 -4.00 -2.35
N LEU A 286 0.75 -3.64 -3.37
CA LEU A 286 -0.61 -3.12 -3.23
C LEU A 286 -1.61 -4.12 -3.85
N THR A 287 -2.55 -4.62 -3.05
CA THR A 287 -3.67 -5.43 -3.51
C THR A 287 -4.97 -4.66 -3.34
N VAL A 288 -5.76 -4.52 -4.41
CA VAL A 288 -7.10 -3.93 -4.39
C VAL A 288 -8.09 -4.93 -4.96
N THR A 289 -9.15 -5.30 -4.24
CA THR A 289 -10.13 -6.30 -4.71
C THR A 289 -11.56 -5.96 -4.34
N GLY A 290 -12.50 -6.10 -5.28
CA GLY A 290 -13.93 -5.97 -4.98
C GLY A 290 -14.34 -4.53 -4.67
N THR A 291 -13.97 -3.57 -5.52
CA THR A 291 -14.36 -2.17 -5.36
C THR A 291 -15.62 -1.90 -6.17
N ALA A 292 -16.56 -1.11 -5.66
CA ALA A 292 -17.75 -0.73 -6.44
C ALA A 292 -17.46 0.35 -7.51
N GLY A 293 -16.44 1.18 -7.27
CA GLY A 293 -15.88 2.13 -8.24
C GLY A 293 -14.54 1.65 -8.78
N ASP A 294 -13.60 2.59 -9.01
CA ASP A 294 -12.27 2.27 -9.53
C ASP A 294 -11.38 1.59 -8.48
N GLY A 295 -10.45 0.74 -8.94
CA GLY A 295 -9.44 0.17 -8.05
C GLY A 295 -8.51 1.24 -7.50
N ILE A 296 -7.84 1.96 -8.39
CA ILE A 296 -7.02 3.14 -8.08
C ILE A 296 -7.57 4.32 -8.88
N SER A 297 -7.80 5.44 -8.21
CA SER A 297 -8.31 6.68 -8.79
C SER A 297 -7.37 7.84 -8.45
N ILE A 298 -6.80 8.46 -9.48
CA ILE A 298 -5.89 9.61 -9.38
C ILE A 298 -6.57 10.79 -10.06
N GLN A 299 -7.01 11.78 -9.29
CA GLN A 299 -7.85 12.86 -9.81
C GLN A 299 -7.37 14.25 -9.40
N ASN A 300 -7.43 15.22 -10.30
CA ASN A 300 -7.26 16.64 -9.98
C ASN A 300 -6.01 16.95 -9.14
N ASN A 301 -4.94 16.20 -9.31
CA ASN A 301 -3.69 16.49 -8.60
C ASN A 301 -2.93 17.56 -9.39
N ALA A 302 -2.53 18.63 -8.72
CA ALA A 302 -1.78 19.72 -9.33
C ALA A 302 -0.38 19.26 -9.79
N ASP A 303 0.22 20.03 -10.69
CA ASP A 303 1.31 19.72 -11.63
C ASP A 303 2.61 19.03 -11.15
N VAL A 304 2.74 18.62 -9.89
CA VAL A 304 3.95 17.93 -9.38
C VAL A 304 3.63 16.98 -8.23
N ALA A 305 2.41 16.43 -8.15
CA ALA A 305 2.17 15.30 -7.26
C ALA A 305 2.83 14.05 -7.87
N GLU A 306 3.93 13.57 -7.29
CA GLU A 306 4.56 12.33 -7.74
C GLU A 306 3.82 11.14 -7.12
N VAL A 307 3.28 10.25 -7.95
CA VAL A 307 2.64 9.01 -7.51
C VAL A 307 3.45 7.82 -8.02
N VAL A 308 4.06 7.07 -7.11
CA VAL A 308 4.98 5.98 -7.46
C VAL A 308 4.53 4.66 -6.83
N PHE A 309 4.39 3.63 -7.64
CA PHE A 309 4.16 2.25 -7.22
C PHE A 309 5.41 1.41 -7.51
N ASN A 310 6.29 1.30 -6.53
CA ASN A 310 7.51 0.49 -6.60
C ASN A 310 7.22 -1.00 -6.39
N GLY A 311 6.27 -1.33 -5.52
CA GLY A 311 5.81 -2.69 -5.32
C GLY A 311 4.85 -3.18 -6.42
N ALA A 312 4.70 -4.49 -6.53
CA ALA A 312 3.70 -5.08 -7.42
C ALA A 312 2.29 -4.63 -7.03
N THR A 313 1.50 -4.22 -8.02
CA THR A 313 0.12 -3.75 -7.83
C THR A 313 -0.84 -4.73 -8.49
N THR A 314 -1.77 -5.29 -7.71
CA THR A 314 -2.79 -6.22 -8.18
C THR A 314 -4.17 -5.65 -7.93
N ILE A 315 -4.97 -5.51 -8.97
CA ILE A 315 -6.32 -4.96 -8.93
C ILE A 315 -7.29 -6.00 -9.49
N SER A 316 -8.36 -6.31 -8.76
CA SER A 316 -9.37 -7.25 -9.26
C SER A 316 -10.81 -6.91 -8.89
N GLN A 317 -11.75 -7.32 -9.73
CA GLN A 317 -13.20 -7.23 -9.45
C GLN A 317 -13.64 -5.79 -9.17
N THR A 318 -13.36 -4.85 -10.08
CA THR A 318 -13.73 -3.44 -9.91
C THR A 318 -15.02 -3.12 -10.67
N GLY A 319 -15.90 -2.34 -10.04
CA GLY A 319 -17.14 -1.84 -10.65
C GLY A 319 -16.93 -0.65 -11.59
N GLY A 320 -15.75 -0.02 -11.54
CA GLY A 320 -15.27 0.99 -12.49
C GLY A 320 -14.07 0.50 -13.30
N ASN A 321 -13.05 1.34 -13.38
CA ASN A 321 -11.76 1.02 -14.01
C ASN A 321 -10.84 0.26 -13.03
N GLY A 322 -9.80 -0.37 -13.54
CA GLY A 322 -8.70 -0.85 -12.69
C GLY A 322 -7.92 0.34 -12.14
N VAL A 323 -7.36 1.14 -13.04
CA VAL A 323 -6.71 2.42 -12.76
C VAL A 323 -7.41 3.52 -13.57
N PHE A 324 -7.84 4.58 -12.90
CA PHE A 324 -8.40 5.77 -13.52
C PHE A 324 -7.54 7.00 -13.19
N ILE A 325 -7.16 7.76 -14.21
CA ILE A 325 -6.34 8.97 -14.10
C ILE A 325 -7.05 10.12 -14.81
N SER A 326 -7.35 11.20 -14.09
CA SER A 326 -7.95 12.41 -14.68
C SER A 326 -7.43 13.68 -14.00
N ASN A 327 -6.71 14.53 -14.71
CA ASN A 327 -6.09 15.73 -14.13
C ASN A 327 -6.37 16.97 -15.00
N PRO A 328 -7.25 17.88 -14.57
CA PRO A 328 -7.68 19.03 -15.38
C PRO A 328 -6.69 20.21 -15.37
N ASP A 329 -5.57 20.11 -14.66
CA ASP A 329 -4.62 21.22 -14.50
C ASP A 329 -3.41 21.09 -15.43
N THR A 330 -3.02 22.24 -15.98
CA THR A 330 -2.12 22.43 -17.12
C THR A 330 -0.64 22.52 -16.73
N PHE A 331 0.08 21.43 -17.03
CA PHE A 331 1.51 21.27 -17.33
C PHE A 331 2.49 22.46 -17.12
N VAL A 332 3.54 22.26 -16.29
CA VAL A 332 4.90 22.78 -16.60
C VAL A 332 6.05 21.93 -16.00
N SER A 333 6.49 20.87 -16.70
CA SER A 333 7.92 20.60 -16.95
C SER A 333 8.07 19.36 -17.85
N PRO A 334 8.59 19.49 -19.08
CA PRO A 334 8.82 18.34 -19.94
C PRO A 334 9.95 17.45 -19.41
N GLY A 335 9.65 16.19 -19.06
CA GLY A 335 10.66 15.12 -19.07
C GLY A 335 10.64 14.10 -17.93
N THR A 336 9.94 14.34 -16.81
CA THR A 336 9.82 13.35 -15.72
C THR A 336 8.41 12.78 -15.64
N PRO A 337 8.27 11.43 -15.54
CA PRO A 337 6.98 10.83 -15.22
C PRO A 337 6.50 11.33 -13.85
N SER A 338 5.20 11.62 -13.74
CA SER A 338 4.56 12.01 -12.47
C SER A 338 3.71 10.89 -11.90
N ILE A 339 3.34 9.90 -12.72
CA ILE A 339 2.68 8.66 -12.27
C ILE A 339 3.48 7.47 -12.78
N LEU A 340 4.07 6.70 -11.86
CA LEU A 340 4.96 5.59 -12.17
C LEU A 340 4.46 4.29 -11.55
N PHE A 341 4.33 3.25 -12.36
CA PHE A 341 4.19 1.87 -11.90
C PHE A 341 5.48 1.11 -12.22
N ASN A 342 6.46 1.18 -11.31
CA ASN A 342 7.73 0.48 -11.44
C ASN A 342 7.59 -1.02 -11.17
N GLY A 343 6.69 -1.40 -10.26
CA GLY A 343 6.27 -2.78 -10.06
C GLY A 343 5.30 -3.25 -11.15
N ALA A 344 5.13 -4.57 -11.31
CA ALA A 344 4.16 -5.12 -12.24
C ALA A 344 2.73 -4.70 -11.86
N LEU A 345 1.96 -4.21 -12.84
CA LEU A 345 0.55 -3.86 -12.70
C LEU A 345 -0.31 -4.98 -13.32
N ASN A 346 -1.02 -5.71 -12.46
CA ASN A 346 -1.92 -6.80 -12.86
C ASN A 346 -3.36 -6.41 -12.57
N ILE A 347 -4.20 -6.37 -13.60
CA ILE A 347 -5.60 -5.95 -13.51
C ILE A 347 -6.51 -7.07 -14.02
N SER A 348 -7.59 -7.38 -13.30
CA SER A 348 -8.55 -8.38 -13.75
C SER A 348 -10.01 -8.07 -13.38
N GLY A 349 -10.95 -8.40 -14.25
CA GLY A 349 -12.38 -8.33 -13.92
C GLY A 349 -12.88 -6.91 -13.65
N THR A 350 -12.65 -5.99 -14.59
CA THR A 350 -13.13 -4.60 -14.51
C THR A 350 -14.42 -4.43 -15.31
N MET A 351 -15.36 -3.64 -14.79
CA MET A 351 -16.62 -3.32 -15.49
C MET A 351 -16.48 -2.21 -16.53
N LEU A 352 -15.42 -1.40 -16.46
CA LEU A 352 -15.08 -0.39 -17.47
C LEU A 352 -13.75 -0.77 -18.12
N SER A 353 -12.70 0.02 -17.88
CA SER A 353 -11.39 -0.16 -18.49
C SER A 353 -10.36 -0.78 -17.55
N GLY A 354 -9.29 -1.38 -18.09
CA GLY A 354 -8.13 -1.76 -17.30
C GLY A 354 -7.41 -0.53 -16.76
N VAL A 355 -6.83 0.25 -17.67
CA VAL A 355 -6.24 1.57 -17.42
C VAL A 355 -6.98 2.59 -18.27
N ALA A 356 -7.44 3.67 -17.66
CA ALA A 356 -8.08 4.79 -18.34
C ALA A 356 -7.44 6.12 -17.94
N THR A 357 -7.10 6.94 -18.93
CA THR A 357 -6.70 8.35 -18.75
C THR A 357 -7.70 9.25 -19.46
N SER A 358 -8.12 10.32 -18.81
CA SER A 358 -9.10 11.26 -19.38
C SER A 358 -8.75 12.69 -18.98
N GLY A 359 -8.45 13.56 -19.93
CA GLY A 359 -8.04 14.94 -19.60
C GLY A 359 -6.82 14.90 -18.70
N ASN A 360 -5.74 14.23 -19.12
CA ASN A 360 -4.58 14.00 -18.27
C ASN A 360 -3.32 14.59 -18.89
N ASP A 361 -2.74 15.56 -18.19
CA ASP A 361 -1.51 16.24 -18.59
C ASP A 361 -0.27 15.64 -17.92
N ALA A 362 -0.46 14.72 -16.97
CA ALA A 362 0.63 14.01 -16.28
C ALA A 362 1.27 12.94 -17.16
N ASN A 363 2.60 12.83 -17.09
CA ASN A 363 3.33 11.75 -17.72
C ASN A 363 3.08 10.44 -16.94
N VAL A 364 2.55 9.43 -17.61
CA VAL A 364 2.25 8.09 -17.05
C VAL A 364 3.25 7.09 -17.60
N GLN A 365 3.94 6.37 -16.73
CA GLN A 365 4.83 5.27 -17.09
C GLN A 365 4.45 4.01 -16.33
N ILE A 366 4.28 2.90 -17.04
CA ILE A 366 4.02 1.58 -16.49
C ILE A 366 5.14 0.66 -16.95
N GLN A 367 5.80 -0.01 -16.02
CA GLN A 367 6.87 -0.95 -16.35
C GLN A 367 6.27 -2.14 -17.09
N THR A 368 5.42 -2.94 -16.44
CA THR A 368 4.73 -4.09 -17.05
C THR A 368 3.24 -3.99 -16.76
N LEU A 369 2.40 -4.26 -17.77
CA LEU A 369 0.94 -4.26 -17.63
C LEU A 369 0.35 -5.59 -18.12
N SER A 370 -0.43 -6.24 -17.26
CA SER A 370 -1.34 -7.31 -17.65
C SER A 370 -2.77 -6.95 -17.30
N VAL A 371 -3.66 -7.01 -18.29
CA VAL A 371 -5.10 -6.83 -18.07
C VAL A 371 -5.82 -8.08 -18.55
N SER A 372 -6.78 -8.56 -17.75
CA SER A 372 -7.64 -9.67 -18.13
C SER A 372 -9.12 -9.43 -17.80
N ASN A 373 -10.02 -10.01 -18.60
CA ASN A 373 -11.46 -9.99 -18.34
C ASN A 373 -12.03 -8.58 -18.06
N TRP A 374 -11.68 -7.58 -18.89
CA TRP A 374 -12.31 -6.26 -18.86
C TRP A 374 -13.63 -6.27 -19.64
N GLN A 375 -14.50 -5.29 -19.44
CA GLN A 375 -15.75 -5.18 -20.22
C GLN A 375 -15.65 -4.20 -21.38
N ARG A 376 -15.08 -3.00 -21.20
CA ARG A 376 -15.03 -1.97 -22.25
C ARG A 376 -13.70 -1.95 -22.99
N SER A 377 -12.64 -1.45 -22.34
CA SER A 377 -11.29 -1.35 -22.92
C SER A 377 -10.23 -1.90 -21.98
N ALA A 378 -9.08 -2.32 -22.48
CA ALA A 378 -7.95 -2.61 -21.60
C ALA A 378 -7.14 -1.34 -21.32
N VAL A 379 -6.90 -0.53 -22.35
CA VAL A 379 -6.22 0.76 -22.29
C VAL A 379 -7.07 1.79 -23.03
N PHE A 380 -7.43 2.87 -22.36
CA PHE A 380 -8.25 3.95 -22.91
C PHE A 380 -7.60 5.29 -22.60
N LEU A 381 -7.16 6.03 -23.63
CA LEU A 381 -6.58 7.36 -23.48
C LEU A 381 -7.47 8.37 -24.21
N ASP A 382 -7.97 9.34 -23.47
CA ASP A 382 -8.90 10.37 -23.97
C ASP A 382 -8.42 11.75 -23.54
N ASN A 383 -8.39 12.71 -24.47
CA ASN A 383 -8.03 14.10 -24.20
C ASN A 383 -6.74 14.24 -23.36
N SER A 384 -5.72 13.42 -23.60
CA SER A 384 -4.53 13.33 -22.75
C SER A 384 -3.34 14.03 -23.39
N SER A 385 -2.79 15.03 -22.70
CA SER A 385 -1.62 15.78 -23.16
C SER A 385 -0.32 15.38 -22.45
N GLY A 386 -0.35 14.45 -21.49
CA GLY A 386 0.86 13.85 -20.92
C GLY A 386 1.39 12.68 -21.75
N ARG A 387 2.68 12.39 -21.66
CA ARG A 387 3.24 11.17 -22.29
C ARG A 387 2.70 9.93 -21.61
N PHE A 388 2.35 8.91 -22.39
CA PHE A 388 1.92 7.61 -21.87
C PHE A 388 2.86 6.52 -22.34
N GLN A 389 3.43 5.74 -21.41
CA GLN A 389 4.42 4.71 -21.73
C GLN A 389 4.15 3.40 -21.00
N ILE A 390 4.21 2.30 -21.73
CA ILE A 390 4.31 0.92 -21.20
C ILE A 390 5.60 0.32 -21.74
N ILE A 391 6.57 0.02 -20.87
CA ILE A 391 7.96 -0.27 -21.29
C ILE A 391 8.16 -1.74 -21.64
N ASP A 392 7.84 -2.62 -20.69
CA ASP A 392 7.93 -4.08 -20.81
C ASP A 392 6.62 -4.65 -21.38
N PRO A 393 6.49 -5.99 -21.55
CA PRO A 393 5.33 -6.55 -22.25
C PRO A 393 3.97 -6.11 -21.69
N LEU A 394 3.10 -5.73 -22.62
CA LEU A 394 1.69 -5.48 -22.42
C LEU A 394 0.91 -6.74 -22.84
N VAL A 395 0.31 -7.43 -21.87
CA VAL A 395 -0.47 -8.65 -22.12
C VAL A 395 -1.95 -8.42 -21.83
N LEU A 396 -2.76 -8.46 -22.89
CA LEU A 396 -4.19 -8.18 -22.85
C LEU A 396 -4.95 -9.44 -23.23
N ASN A 397 -5.65 -10.05 -22.27
CA ASN A 397 -6.41 -11.28 -22.48
C ASN A 397 -7.87 -11.16 -22.03
N ASN A 398 -8.78 -11.06 -23.00
CA ASN A 398 -10.21 -11.04 -22.75
C ASN A 398 -10.93 -12.16 -23.51
N THR A 399 -11.18 -13.25 -22.82
CA THR A 399 -11.93 -14.38 -23.38
C THR A 399 -13.44 -14.11 -23.48
N ALA A 400 -13.95 -13.14 -22.74
CA ALA A 400 -15.37 -12.78 -22.74
C ALA A 400 -15.74 -11.87 -23.92
N GLY A 401 -14.76 -11.28 -24.62
CA GLY A 401 -15.01 -10.25 -25.62
C GLY A 401 -15.11 -8.87 -24.97
N SER A 402 -14.52 -7.86 -25.59
CA SER A 402 -14.74 -6.48 -25.17
C SER A 402 -15.83 -5.77 -25.98
N LEU A 403 -16.52 -4.83 -25.31
CA LEU A 403 -17.61 -4.05 -25.88
C LEU A 403 -17.11 -2.89 -26.75
N ASP A 404 -15.96 -2.32 -26.38
CA ASP A 404 -15.30 -1.21 -27.08
C ASP A 404 -13.94 -1.67 -27.61
N SER A 405 -13.10 -0.74 -28.04
CA SER A 405 -11.72 -1.04 -28.44
C SER A 405 -10.88 -1.51 -27.25
N VAL A 406 -10.02 -2.50 -27.48
CA VAL A 406 -9.10 -3.01 -26.45
C VAL A 406 -8.06 -1.96 -26.10
N ILE A 407 -7.49 -1.33 -27.11
CA ILE A 407 -6.68 -0.13 -26.99
C ILE A 407 -7.39 0.97 -27.78
N GLU A 408 -7.76 2.05 -27.10
CA GLU A 408 -8.36 3.24 -27.71
C GLU A 408 -7.52 4.46 -27.33
N ILE A 409 -7.14 5.25 -28.33
CA ILE A 409 -6.44 6.52 -28.16
C ILE A 409 -7.17 7.57 -29.00
N ARG A 410 -7.61 8.63 -28.33
CA ARG A 410 -8.33 9.75 -28.95
C ARG A 410 -8.06 11.07 -28.24
N ASP A 411 -8.29 12.16 -28.96
CA ASP A 411 -8.06 13.55 -28.58
C ASP A 411 -6.75 13.83 -27.80
N SER A 412 -5.69 13.02 -27.98
CA SER A 412 -4.43 13.07 -27.24
C SER A 412 -3.33 13.77 -28.04
N THR A 413 -2.37 14.41 -27.37
CA THR A 413 -1.39 15.29 -28.06
C THR A 413 0.09 14.93 -27.83
N GLU A 414 0.44 14.13 -26.84
CA GLU A 414 1.84 13.77 -26.57
C GLU A 414 2.16 12.33 -26.96
N ARG A 415 3.45 12.00 -26.94
CA ARG A 415 3.92 10.66 -27.34
C ARG A 415 3.30 9.52 -26.52
N VAL A 416 2.83 8.50 -27.22
CA VAL A 416 2.42 7.21 -26.66
C VAL A 416 3.40 6.11 -27.07
N VAL A 417 3.90 5.35 -26.10
CA VAL A 417 4.86 4.25 -26.36
C VAL A 417 4.37 2.97 -25.69
N PHE A 418 4.34 1.90 -26.46
CA PHE A 418 4.14 0.54 -26.00
C PHE A 418 5.37 -0.31 -26.34
N GLY A 419 5.79 -1.15 -25.39
CA GLY A 419 6.75 -2.22 -25.60
C GLY A 419 6.18 -3.33 -26.47
N ASP A 420 6.36 -4.57 -26.06
CA ASP A 420 5.78 -5.73 -26.76
C ASP A 420 4.32 -5.91 -26.38
N VAL A 421 3.42 -5.82 -27.36
CA VAL A 421 1.97 -5.93 -27.13
C VAL A 421 1.45 -7.26 -27.64
N THR A 422 0.71 -7.97 -26.79
CA THR A 422 -0.05 -9.17 -27.15
C THR A 422 -1.50 -9.01 -26.76
N ILE A 423 -2.40 -9.09 -27.75
CA ILE A 423 -3.84 -8.96 -27.58
C ILE A 423 -4.54 -10.25 -28.01
N ILE A 424 -5.29 -10.82 -27.06
CA ILE A 424 -6.18 -11.96 -27.27
C ILE A 424 -7.60 -11.51 -26.88
N ASP A 425 -8.43 -11.19 -27.87
CA ASP A 425 -9.82 -10.77 -27.69
C ASP A 425 -10.74 -11.50 -28.69
N THR A 426 -11.07 -12.76 -28.37
CA THR A 426 -11.59 -13.74 -29.33
C THR A 426 -13.12 -13.87 -29.33
N SER A 427 -13.85 -13.10 -28.53
CA SER A 427 -15.31 -13.26 -28.38
C SER A 427 -16.07 -11.96 -28.61
N ARG A 428 -15.51 -11.04 -29.41
CA ARG A 428 -16.14 -9.75 -29.74
C ARG A 428 -17.44 -9.95 -30.52
N THR A 429 -18.42 -9.10 -30.27
CA THR A 429 -19.66 -9.07 -31.05
C THR A 429 -19.41 -8.57 -32.46
N ALA A 430 -20.01 -9.22 -33.47
CA ALA A 430 -19.90 -8.80 -34.86
C ALA A 430 -20.34 -7.34 -35.06
N GLY A 431 -19.51 -6.56 -35.78
CA GLY A 431 -19.75 -5.14 -36.03
C GLY A 431 -19.31 -4.20 -34.90
N GLY A 432 -18.62 -4.69 -33.87
CA GLY A 432 -18.01 -3.86 -32.82
C GLY A 432 -16.86 -3.00 -33.32
N SER A 433 -16.42 -2.05 -32.48
CA SER A 433 -15.26 -1.17 -32.72
C SER A 433 -13.99 -1.96 -33.05
N ALA A 434 -12.98 -1.28 -33.58
CA ALA A 434 -11.68 -1.91 -33.83
C ALA A 434 -11.05 -2.45 -32.54
N VAL A 435 -10.22 -3.49 -32.61
CA VAL A 435 -9.49 -4.01 -31.44
C VAL A 435 -8.48 -2.99 -30.97
N VAL A 436 -7.70 -2.45 -31.89
CA VAL A 436 -6.80 -1.31 -31.66
C VAL A 436 -7.31 -0.14 -32.48
N GLN A 437 -7.75 0.92 -31.84
CA GLN A 437 -8.25 2.15 -32.47
C GLN A 437 -7.36 3.33 -32.08
N LEU A 438 -6.75 3.95 -33.08
CA LEU A 438 -5.76 5.00 -32.94
C LEU A 438 -6.18 6.27 -33.69
N PHE A 439 -5.67 7.43 -33.25
CA PHE A 439 -5.72 8.73 -33.93
C PHE A 439 -7.11 9.40 -34.02
N HIS A 440 -8.10 8.96 -33.25
CA HIS A 440 -9.45 9.48 -33.41
C HIS A 440 -9.56 10.95 -32.97
N ASN A 441 -9.62 11.86 -33.96
CA ASN A 441 -9.65 13.33 -33.81
C ASN A 441 -8.39 13.97 -33.21
N ASP A 442 -7.24 13.30 -33.31
CA ASP A 442 -5.97 13.78 -32.76
C ASP A 442 -5.34 14.87 -33.65
N THR A 443 -5.39 16.15 -33.25
CA THR A 443 -4.76 17.26 -34.01
C THR A 443 -3.38 17.67 -33.49
N GLY A 444 -2.70 16.81 -32.75
CA GLY A 444 -1.41 17.16 -32.17
C GLY A 444 -0.54 16.01 -31.68
N LEU A 445 -0.96 14.75 -31.87
CA LEU A 445 -0.27 13.58 -31.32
C LEU A 445 1.10 13.39 -31.99
N GLU A 446 2.20 13.57 -31.23
CA GLU A 446 3.55 13.45 -31.81
C GLU A 446 3.80 12.08 -32.46
N SER A 447 3.52 10.99 -31.74
CA SER A 447 3.62 9.63 -32.27
C SER A 447 2.99 8.58 -31.36
N ILE A 448 2.56 7.48 -31.97
CA ILE A 448 2.25 6.22 -31.29
C ILE A 448 3.28 5.18 -31.75
N THR A 449 4.00 4.60 -30.79
CA THR A 449 5.05 3.60 -31.08
C THR A 449 4.73 2.26 -30.41
N PHE A 450 4.87 1.17 -31.15
CA PHE A 450 4.85 -0.21 -30.67
C PHE A 450 6.19 -0.89 -30.99
N ASN A 451 6.86 -1.51 -30.01
CA ASN A 451 8.02 -2.35 -30.30
C ASN A 451 7.62 -3.60 -31.11
N SER A 452 6.57 -4.28 -30.64
CA SER A 452 5.87 -5.31 -31.40
C SER A 452 4.37 -5.26 -31.13
N LEU A 453 3.55 -5.58 -32.14
CA LEU A 453 2.10 -5.61 -32.02
C LEU A 453 1.53 -6.95 -32.52
N ASN A 454 1.09 -7.79 -31.60
CA ASN A 454 0.45 -9.07 -31.91
C ASN A 454 -1.04 -9.00 -31.57
N VAL A 455 -1.90 -9.10 -32.58
CA VAL A 455 -3.36 -8.98 -32.44
C VAL A 455 -4.05 -10.18 -33.07
N THR A 456 -4.91 -10.84 -32.29
CA THR A 456 -5.86 -11.84 -32.79
C THR A 456 -7.29 -11.37 -32.51
N SER A 457 -8.07 -11.17 -33.57
CA SER A 457 -9.48 -10.73 -33.52
C SER A 457 -10.40 -11.72 -34.21
N ASP A 458 -11.54 -12.06 -33.59
CA ASP A 458 -12.60 -12.88 -34.22
C ASP A 458 -13.67 -12.03 -34.93
N HIS A 459 -13.75 -10.72 -34.64
CA HIS A 459 -14.65 -9.75 -35.27
C HIS A 459 -14.20 -8.31 -34.94
N GLY A 460 -14.46 -7.36 -35.84
CA GLY A 460 -14.03 -5.96 -35.69
C GLY A 460 -12.61 -5.74 -36.18
N ILE A 461 -12.35 -4.56 -36.76
CA ILE A 461 -11.06 -4.25 -37.42
C ILE A 461 -9.92 -4.49 -36.42
N ALA A 462 -8.92 -5.30 -36.76
CA ALA A 462 -7.88 -5.64 -35.76
C ALA A 462 -6.99 -4.42 -35.45
N LEU A 463 -6.57 -3.66 -36.46
CA LEU A 463 -5.89 -2.38 -36.32
C LEU A 463 -6.57 -1.30 -37.17
N TYR A 464 -7.06 -0.26 -36.52
CA TYR A 464 -7.66 0.92 -37.13
C TYR A 464 -6.87 2.17 -36.74
N GLY A 465 -6.51 2.97 -37.73
CA GLY A 465 -5.96 4.31 -37.54
C GLY A 465 -6.55 5.26 -38.56
N GLU A 466 -7.04 6.41 -38.09
CA GLU A 466 -7.56 7.47 -38.95
C GLU A 466 -7.08 8.80 -38.39
N ASP A 467 -6.29 9.56 -39.15
CA ASP A 467 -5.83 10.88 -38.73
C ASP A 467 -6.77 11.97 -39.28
N ALA A 468 -7.15 12.93 -38.43
CA ALA A 468 -7.99 14.06 -38.81
C ALA A 468 -7.23 15.10 -39.65
N ALA A 469 -5.90 15.15 -39.56
CA ALA A 469 -5.05 16.07 -40.31
C ALA A 469 -3.82 15.33 -40.89
N PRO A 470 -3.82 15.00 -42.20
CA PRO A 470 -2.76 14.19 -42.79
C PRO A 470 -1.34 14.74 -42.53
N GLY A 471 -0.49 13.94 -41.92
CA GLY A 471 0.94 14.18 -41.78
C GLY A 471 1.43 14.75 -40.45
N ASP A 472 0.54 15.02 -39.50
CA ASP A 472 0.93 15.52 -38.17
C ASP A 472 1.19 14.38 -37.17
N SER A 473 0.47 13.26 -37.29
CA SER A 473 0.59 12.13 -36.36
C SER A 473 1.34 10.94 -36.97
N LYS A 474 2.31 10.38 -36.22
CA LYS A 474 3.15 9.26 -36.68
C LYS A 474 2.83 7.93 -35.97
N LEU A 475 2.51 6.90 -36.75
CA LEU A 475 2.43 5.52 -36.28
C LEU A 475 3.72 4.74 -36.57
N VAL A 476 4.33 4.18 -35.53
CA VAL A 476 5.52 3.31 -35.62
C VAL A 476 5.22 1.94 -35.07
N ILE A 477 5.43 0.89 -35.86
CA ILE A 477 5.34 -0.50 -35.40
C ILE A 477 6.62 -1.21 -35.85
N GLY A 478 7.41 -1.71 -34.91
CA GLY A 478 8.70 -2.35 -35.20
C GLY A 478 8.59 -3.77 -35.74
N SER A 479 7.59 -4.52 -35.31
CA SER A 479 7.28 -5.89 -35.76
C SER A 479 5.87 -6.30 -35.31
N GLY A 480 5.38 -7.48 -35.72
CA GLY A 480 4.12 -8.00 -35.20
C GLY A 480 3.35 -8.93 -36.13
N ILE A 481 2.33 -9.57 -35.58
CA ILE A 481 1.39 -10.44 -36.29
C ILE A 481 -0.01 -9.89 -36.09
N ILE A 482 -0.70 -9.55 -37.19
CA ILE A 482 -2.10 -9.13 -37.14
C ILE A 482 -2.95 -10.18 -37.84
N SER A 483 -3.92 -10.74 -37.12
CA SER A 483 -4.85 -11.74 -37.65
C SER A 483 -6.29 -11.37 -37.31
N SER A 484 -7.17 -11.37 -38.32
CA SER A 484 -8.60 -11.12 -38.15
C SER A 484 -9.45 -12.15 -38.88
N VAL A 485 -10.53 -12.58 -38.24
CA VAL A 485 -11.63 -13.35 -38.84
C VAL A 485 -12.86 -12.46 -38.90
N GLY A 486 -13.66 -12.53 -39.97
CA GLY A 486 -14.93 -11.80 -40.09
C GLY A 486 -14.81 -10.29 -40.28
N SER A 487 -13.60 -9.72 -40.32
CA SER A 487 -13.36 -8.28 -40.46
C SER A 487 -11.99 -7.94 -41.08
N THR A 488 -11.78 -6.67 -41.38
CA THR A 488 -10.52 -6.13 -41.89
C THR A 488 -9.39 -6.30 -40.88
N ALA A 489 -8.24 -6.81 -41.31
CA ALA A 489 -7.09 -6.95 -40.43
C ALA A 489 -6.46 -5.59 -40.12
N VAL A 490 -6.23 -4.76 -41.12
CA VAL A 490 -5.62 -3.44 -40.97
C VAL A 490 -6.36 -2.43 -41.84
N TYR A 491 -6.75 -1.32 -41.24
CA TYR A 491 -7.32 -0.15 -41.91
C TYR A 491 -6.58 1.10 -41.45
N LEU A 492 -5.88 1.78 -42.36
CA LEU A 492 -5.18 3.03 -42.08
C LEU A 492 -5.64 4.10 -43.07
N ASP A 493 -6.10 5.25 -42.56
CA ASP A 493 -6.55 6.40 -43.35
C ASP A 493 -5.86 7.70 -42.92
N GLY A 494 -5.09 8.33 -43.83
CA GLY A 494 -4.46 9.63 -43.58
C GLY A 494 -3.31 9.64 -42.55
N VAL A 495 -2.94 8.49 -41.99
CA VAL A 495 -1.89 8.37 -40.95
C VAL A 495 -0.48 8.40 -41.57
N ALA A 496 0.47 9.14 -41.00
CA ALA A 496 1.89 9.00 -41.36
C ALA A 496 2.46 7.71 -40.73
N THR A 497 3.07 6.84 -41.53
CA THR A 497 3.36 5.45 -41.11
C THR A 497 4.80 5.01 -41.34
N ALA A 498 5.49 4.62 -40.27
CA ALA A 498 6.68 3.77 -40.30
C ALA A 498 6.33 2.39 -39.69
N VAL A 499 5.62 1.57 -40.46
CA VAL A 499 5.04 0.29 -39.99
C VAL A 499 5.76 -0.88 -40.64
N GLU A 500 6.40 -1.73 -39.82
CA GLU A 500 6.93 -3.04 -40.20
C GLU A 500 6.17 -4.15 -39.45
N LEU A 501 5.56 -5.06 -40.21
CA LEU A 501 4.84 -6.22 -39.68
C LEU A 501 5.45 -7.51 -40.23
N GLN A 502 5.44 -8.57 -39.41
CA GLN A 502 5.86 -9.89 -39.83
C GLN A 502 4.78 -10.55 -40.68
N SER A 503 3.51 -10.48 -40.26
CA SER A 503 2.40 -11.00 -41.04
C SER A 503 1.08 -10.26 -40.82
N VAL A 504 0.25 -10.20 -41.87
CA VAL A 504 -1.13 -9.69 -41.81
C VAL A 504 -2.06 -10.69 -42.49
N SER A 505 -2.97 -11.28 -41.72
CA SER A 505 -3.94 -12.26 -42.20
C SER A 505 -5.36 -11.81 -41.96
N ALA A 506 -6.24 -12.03 -42.94
CA ALA A 506 -7.67 -11.74 -42.84
C ALA A 506 -8.49 -12.86 -43.46
N SER A 507 -9.67 -13.14 -42.92
CA SER A 507 -10.58 -14.11 -43.51
C SER A 507 -12.05 -13.74 -43.36
N ALA A 508 -12.88 -14.21 -44.31
CA ALA A 508 -14.35 -14.04 -44.28
C ALA A 508 -14.81 -12.57 -44.12
N THR A 509 -14.13 -11.64 -44.77
CA THR A 509 -14.37 -10.19 -44.66
C THR A 509 -14.56 -9.54 -46.04
N ALA A 510 -15.12 -8.33 -46.07
CA ALA A 510 -15.16 -7.53 -47.29
C ALA A 510 -13.74 -7.12 -47.71
N ASP A 511 -12.95 -6.60 -46.77
CA ASP A 511 -11.60 -6.10 -47.02
C ASP A 511 -10.59 -6.80 -46.12
N GLY A 512 -9.42 -7.16 -46.65
CA GLY A 512 -8.33 -7.74 -45.87
C GLY A 512 -7.41 -6.67 -45.26
N LEU A 513 -6.70 -5.94 -46.12
CA LEU A 513 -5.78 -4.86 -45.79
C LEU A 513 -6.18 -3.59 -46.57
N VAL A 514 -6.42 -2.49 -45.88
CA VAL A 514 -6.77 -1.18 -46.46
C VAL A 514 -5.78 -0.12 -46.03
N LEU A 515 -5.14 0.52 -47.01
CA LEU A 515 -4.24 1.66 -46.84
C LEU A 515 -4.77 2.81 -47.71
N HIS A 516 -5.35 3.83 -47.09
CA HIS A 516 -5.88 5.01 -47.75
C HIS A 516 -5.10 6.24 -47.28
N GLN A 517 -4.44 6.95 -48.19
CA GLN A 517 -3.61 8.13 -47.89
C GLN A 517 -2.55 7.90 -46.80
N ALA A 518 -2.23 6.64 -46.48
CA ALA A 518 -1.22 6.31 -45.49
C ALA A 518 0.18 6.76 -45.95
N GLY A 519 1.01 7.24 -45.02
CA GLY A 519 2.36 7.73 -45.31
C GLY A 519 2.41 9.05 -46.09
N GLN A 520 1.29 9.77 -46.22
CA GLN A 520 1.27 11.13 -46.77
C GLN A 520 1.66 12.12 -45.67
N GLY A 521 2.78 12.83 -45.82
CA GLY A 521 3.17 13.90 -44.90
C GLY A 521 4.57 13.76 -44.31
N THR A 522 5.38 14.79 -44.56
CA THR A 522 6.77 15.01 -44.13
C THR A 522 7.89 14.42 -44.99
N ALA A 523 9.09 14.99 -44.84
CA ALA A 523 10.26 14.82 -45.71
C ALA A 523 10.99 13.47 -45.60
N PHE A 524 10.44 12.52 -44.85
CA PHE A 524 10.99 11.18 -44.70
C PHE A 524 10.06 10.20 -45.40
N HIS A 525 10.61 9.44 -46.37
CA HIS A 525 9.91 8.34 -47.03
C HIS A 525 9.62 7.23 -46.03
N GLU A 526 8.53 7.36 -45.29
CA GLU A 526 8.05 6.30 -44.41
C GLU A 526 7.36 5.21 -45.25
N TYR A 527 7.35 3.97 -44.73
CA TYR A 527 6.88 2.81 -45.47
C TYR A 527 5.91 1.97 -44.63
N PHE A 528 4.94 1.37 -45.32
CA PHE A 528 4.22 0.22 -44.81
C PHE A 528 4.85 -1.05 -45.38
N ARG A 529 5.35 -1.94 -44.50
CA ARG A 529 6.08 -3.14 -44.91
C ARG A 529 5.57 -4.38 -44.21
N ILE A 530 5.35 -5.44 -44.99
CA ILE A 530 5.13 -6.81 -44.53
C ILE A 530 6.32 -7.66 -44.99
N VAL A 531 7.02 -8.32 -44.06
CA VAL A 531 8.30 -9.00 -44.33
C VAL A 531 8.14 -10.50 -44.60
N GLY A 532 7.29 -11.19 -43.82
CA GLY A 532 7.26 -12.64 -43.75
C GLY A 532 8.50 -13.24 -43.07
N ASP A 533 8.67 -14.55 -43.19
CA ASP A 533 9.81 -15.32 -42.64
C ASP A 533 11.00 -15.45 -43.62
N GLY A 534 10.88 -14.90 -44.84
CA GLY A 534 11.88 -15.00 -45.89
C GLY A 534 11.94 -16.34 -46.66
N ALA A 535 11.13 -17.34 -46.31
CA ALA A 535 11.26 -18.70 -46.85
C ALA A 535 9.94 -19.38 -47.25
N THR A 536 8.85 -19.13 -46.52
CA THR A 536 7.59 -19.86 -46.64
C THR A 536 6.53 -19.00 -47.32
N ALA A 537 5.90 -19.51 -48.38
CA ALA A 537 4.76 -18.82 -48.99
C ALA A 537 3.61 -18.69 -47.98
N GLY A 538 3.05 -17.49 -47.84
CA GLY A 538 2.01 -17.18 -46.85
C GLY A 538 2.55 -16.76 -45.48
N SER A 539 3.87 -16.74 -45.25
CA SER A 539 4.43 -16.28 -43.98
C SER A 539 4.30 -14.78 -43.75
N GLY A 540 4.11 -13.98 -44.81
CA GLY A 540 3.68 -12.59 -44.72
C GLY A 540 2.20 -12.43 -44.36
N GLY A 541 1.48 -13.53 -44.21
CA GLY A 541 0.06 -13.58 -43.91
C GLY A 541 -0.78 -14.12 -45.07
N VAL A 542 -2.01 -14.48 -44.75
CA VAL A 542 -2.94 -15.16 -45.66
C VAL A 542 -4.27 -14.41 -45.72
N MET A 543 -4.75 -14.14 -46.94
CA MET A 543 -6.06 -13.56 -47.22
C MET A 543 -6.98 -14.66 -47.77
N THR A 544 -7.95 -15.13 -46.98
CA THR A 544 -8.82 -16.27 -47.35
C THR A 544 -10.31 -15.89 -47.32
N GLY A 545 -11.01 -16.08 -48.44
CA GLY A 545 -12.44 -15.77 -48.51
C GLY A 545 -12.74 -14.30 -48.23
N VAL A 546 -11.85 -13.40 -48.66
CA VAL A 546 -12.04 -11.95 -48.57
C VAL A 546 -12.51 -11.41 -49.92
N GLN A 547 -13.37 -10.38 -49.96
CA GLN A 547 -13.86 -9.85 -51.24
C GLN A 547 -12.78 -9.03 -51.96
N ARG A 548 -12.11 -8.13 -51.23
CA ARG A 548 -10.95 -7.37 -51.66
C ARG A 548 -9.79 -7.70 -50.74
N GLY A 549 -8.71 -8.25 -51.30
CA GLY A 549 -7.56 -8.68 -50.50
C GLY A 549 -6.80 -7.51 -49.92
N ILE A 550 -6.32 -6.64 -50.81
CA ILE A 550 -5.44 -5.53 -50.49
C ILE A 550 -5.91 -4.31 -51.30
N LEU A 551 -6.26 -3.23 -50.60
CA LEU A 551 -6.64 -1.95 -51.17
C LEU A 551 -5.58 -0.90 -50.78
N VAL A 552 -4.95 -0.28 -51.77
CA VAL A 552 -3.96 0.78 -51.58
C VAL A 552 -4.35 1.97 -52.43
N GLU A 553 -4.68 3.08 -51.79
CA GLU A 553 -5.14 4.31 -52.46
C GLU A 553 -4.41 5.52 -51.88
N GLY A 554 -3.67 6.26 -52.70
CA GLY A 554 -2.98 7.47 -52.24
C GLY A 554 -1.84 7.22 -51.23
N THR A 555 -1.35 5.98 -51.08
CA THR A 555 -0.19 5.65 -50.21
C THR A 555 1.11 5.66 -51.02
N GLU A 556 2.19 6.22 -50.47
CA GLU A 556 3.45 6.38 -51.20
C GLU A 556 4.26 5.08 -51.34
N ASN A 557 4.61 4.43 -50.22
CA ASN A 557 5.53 3.29 -50.19
C ASN A 557 4.90 2.08 -49.48
N VAL A 558 4.58 1.04 -50.25
CA VAL A 558 4.06 -0.24 -49.72
C VAL A 558 4.95 -1.39 -50.21
N SER A 559 5.39 -2.23 -49.29
CA SER A 559 6.18 -3.44 -49.58
C SER A 559 5.54 -4.66 -48.95
N LEU A 560 5.20 -5.65 -49.78
CA LEU A 560 4.48 -6.85 -49.35
C LEU A 560 5.28 -8.09 -49.75
N SER A 561 5.80 -8.81 -48.77
CA SER A 561 6.64 -10.00 -48.99
C SER A 561 5.93 -11.27 -48.50
N LEU A 562 5.97 -12.33 -49.30
CA LEU A 562 5.52 -13.68 -48.95
C LEU A 562 4.05 -13.78 -48.49
N MET A 563 3.19 -12.86 -48.92
CA MET A 563 1.75 -12.96 -48.67
C MET A 563 1.09 -13.99 -49.61
N SER A 564 0.06 -14.68 -49.12
CA SER A 564 -0.80 -15.54 -49.92
C SER A 564 -2.21 -14.96 -49.99
N VAL A 565 -2.73 -14.82 -51.20
CA VAL A 565 -4.10 -14.35 -51.45
C VAL A 565 -4.84 -15.47 -52.18
N ASP A 566 -5.96 -15.91 -51.62
CA ASP A 566 -6.77 -16.97 -52.23
C ASP A 566 -7.28 -16.53 -53.62
N SER A 567 -7.41 -17.49 -54.51
CA SER A 567 -7.97 -17.35 -55.87
C SER A 567 -9.38 -16.79 -55.94
N SER A 568 -10.12 -16.83 -54.83
CA SER A 568 -11.49 -16.30 -54.72
C SER A 568 -11.54 -14.78 -54.50
N VAL A 569 -10.39 -14.14 -54.25
CA VAL A 569 -10.26 -12.72 -53.91
C VAL A 569 -10.15 -11.88 -55.18
N ALA A 570 -10.88 -10.75 -55.23
CA ALA A 570 -10.86 -9.81 -56.37
C ALA A 570 -9.64 -8.88 -56.36
#